data_AF-A0A1F2S093-F1
#
_entry.id   AF-A0A1F2S093-F1
#
_cell.length_a   1.000
_cell.length_b   1.000
_cell.length_c   1.000
_cell.angle_alpha   90.00
_cell.angle_beta   90.00
_cell.angle_gamma   90.00
#
_symmetry.space_group_name_H-M   'P 1'
#
loop_
_entity.id
_entity.type
_entity.pdbx_description
1 polymer ?
#
loop_
_entity_poly.entity_id
_entity_poly.type
_entity_poly.pdbx_seq_one_letter_code
_entity_poly.pdbx_strand_id
1 'polypeptide(L)'
;MGRLAESKESLAMLEELLRRRICGVCVDRNTEGGCGLSNPDECGLFNRFPKIVAAVSRVESEKLEDYVAAIREDVCEGCANQMLDGYCRVREEVRCVLDRYLVLIVSALEEVRGTRLQHGMVLGRP
;
A
#
# COMPACT_ATOMS: atom_id res chain seq x y z
N MET A 1 -22.10 14.04 -11.47
CA MET A 1 -21.97 12.60 -11.12
C MET A 1 -20.69 11.95 -11.68
N GLY A 2 -19.67 12.72 -12.12
CA GLY A 2 -18.44 12.18 -12.75
C GLY A 2 -17.30 11.77 -11.79
N ARG A 3 -17.01 12.55 -10.75
CA ARG A 3 -15.84 12.32 -9.86
C ARG A 3 -15.84 10.99 -9.08
N LEU A 4 -17.02 10.41 -8.81
CA LEU A 4 -17.12 9.15 -8.04
C LEU A 4 -16.87 7.90 -8.91
N ALA A 5 -17.15 7.97 -10.22
CA ALA A 5 -16.89 6.87 -11.15
C ALA A 5 -15.40 6.81 -11.52
N GLU A 6 -14.81 7.96 -11.86
CA GLU A 6 -13.37 8.10 -12.12
C GLU A 6 -12.52 7.66 -10.92
N SER A 7 -12.98 7.95 -9.70
CA SER A 7 -12.32 7.52 -8.45
C SER A 7 -12.41 6.01 -8.21
N LYS A 8 -13.48 5.33 -8.65
CA LYS A 8 -13.64 3.87 -8.49
C LYS A 8 -12.82 3.10 -9.51
N GLU A 9 -12.79 3.56 -10.76
CA GLU A 9 -11.98 2.94 -11.82
C GLU A 9 -10.49 3.10 -11.54
N SER A 10 -10.06 4.27 -11.08
CA SER A 10 -8.66 4.49 -10.65
C SER A 10 -8.27 3.61 -9.47
N LEU A 11 -9.20 3.39 -8.52
CA LEU A 11 -8.99 2.50 -7.38
C LEU A 11 -8.83 1.04 -7.83
N ALA A 12 -9.71 0.55 -8.73
CA ALA A 12 -9.63 -0.81 -9.25
C ALA A 12 -8.34 -1.05 -10.08
N MET A 13 -7.95 -0.07 -10.91
CA MET A 13 -6.71 -0.14 -11.68
C MET A 13 -5.47 -0.17 -10.76
N LEU A 14 -5.47 0.65 -9.72
CA LEU A 14 -4.41 0.66 -8.72
C LEU A 14 -4.35 -0.66 -7.95
N GLU A 15 -5.50 -1.22 -7.59
CA GLU A 15 -5.59 -2.52 -6.93
C GLU A 15 -4.92 -3.60 -7.77
N GLU A 16 -5.28 -3.68 -9.06
CA GLU A 16 -4.72 -4.67 -9.99
C GLU A 16 -3.20 -4.49 -10.19
N LEU A 17 -2.74 -3.24 -10.28
CA LEU A 17 -1.32 -2.94 -10.37
C LEU A 17 -0.56 -3.37 -9.11
N LEU A 18 -1.13 -3.14 -7.92
CA LEU A 18 -0.53 -3.57 -6.65
C LEU A 18 -0.57 -5.08 -6.47
N ARG A 19 -1.64 -5.75 -6.89
CA ARG A 19 -1.72 -7.22 -6.90
C ARG A 19 -0.57 -7.81 -7.69
N ARG A 20 -0.34 -7.32 -8.91
CA ARG A 20 0.77 -7.78 -9.76
C ARG A 20 2.14 -7.50 -9.17
N ARG A 21 2.35 -6.35 -8.51
CA ARG A 21 3.66 -5.97 -7.94
C ARG A 21 3.97 -6.65 -6.62
N ILE A 22 2.99 -6.74 -5.73
CA ILE A 22 3.20 -7.17 -4.35
C ILE A 22 2.97 -8.66 -4.19
N CYS A 23 1.94 -9.26 -4.83
CA CYS A 23 1.62 -10.66 -4.59
C CYS A 23 2.76 -11.60 -5.02
N GLY A 24 3.53 -11.28 -6.07
CA GLY A 24 4.69 -12.08 -6.49
C GLY A 24 5.86 -12.10 -5.50
N VAL A 25 5.93 -11.14 -4.57
CA VAL A 25 6.98 -11.02 -3.55
C VAL A 25 6.43 -11.05 -2.12
N CYS A 26 5.13 -11.28 -1.97
CA CYS A 26 4.45 -11.38 -0.68
C CYS A 26 4.97 -12.60 0.09
N VAL A 27 4.87 -12.54 1.43
CA VAL A 27 5.10 -13.71 2.29
C VAL A 27 4.01 -14.76 2.10
N ASP A 28 2.77 -14.32 1.86
CA ASP A 28 1.61 -15.18 1.63
C ASP A 28 1.47 -15.61 0.16
N ARG A 29 2.53 -15.52 -0.65
CA ARG A 29 2.47 -15.88 -2.07
C ARG A 29 2.35 -17.40 -2.24
N ASN A 30 1.61 -17.83 -3.27
CA ASN A 30 1.61 -19.22 -3.69
C ASN A 30 2.82 -19.54 -4.60
N THR A 31 2.99 -20.81 -4.96
CA THR A 31 4.08 -21.28 -5.82
C THR A 31 4.02 -20.76 -7.26
N GLU A 32 2.86 -20.23 -7.68
CA GLU A 32 2.64 -19.64 -9.01
C GLU A 32 2.87 -18.12 -9.03
N GLY A 33 3.27 -17.51 -7.90
CA GLY A 33 3.49 -16.07 -7.79
C GLY A 33 2.22 -15.23 -7.57
N GLY A 34 1.09 -15.88 -7.31
CA GLY A 34 -0.17 -15.25 -6.95
C GLY A 34 -0.38 -15.16 -5.43
N CYS A 35 -1.57 -14.69 -5.03
CA CYS A 35 -1.98 -14.70 -3.64
C CYS A 35 -2.26 -16.14 -3.17
N GLY A 36 -1.65 -16.55 -2.06
CA GLY A 36 -1.87 -17.87 -1.43
C GLY A 36 -2.97 -17.87 -0.37
N LEU A 37 -3.52 -16.71 0.00
CA LEU A 37 -4.67 -16.63 0.89
C LEU A 37 -5.93 -17.17 0.20
N SER A 38 -6.70 -17.99 0.93
CA SER A 38 -7.96 -18.55 0.44
C SER A 38 -9.09 -17.53 0.46
N ASN A 39 -9.03 -16.55 1.38
CA ASN A 39 -9.98 -15.46 1.49
C ASN A 39 -9.29 -14.10 1.21
N PRO A 40 -9.72 -13.32 0.21
CA PRO A 40 -9.20 -11.97 -0.06
C PRO A 40 -9.26 -11.02 1.14
N ASP A 41 -10.24 -11.17 2.04
CA ASP A 41 -10.43 -10.30 3.22
C ASP A 41 -9.34 -10.50 4.28
N GLU A 42 -8.61 -11.62 4.22
CA GLU A 42 -7.45 -11.88 5.09
C GLU A 42 -6.22 -11.07 4.66
N CYS A 43 -6.22 -10.53 3.44
CA CYS A 43 -5.11 -9.73 2.96
C CYS A 43 -5.05 -8.40 3.72
N GLY A 44 -4.04 -8.24 4.57
CA GLY A 44 -3.85 -7.01 5.36
C GLY A 44 -3.75 -5.73 4.54
N LEU A 45 -3.34 -5.83 3.26
CA LEU A 45 -3.31 -4.73 2.30
C LEU A 45 -4.70 -4.46 1.73
N PHE A 46 -5.33 -5.46 1.11
CA PHE A 46 -6.56 -5.25 0.35
C PHE A 46 -7.80 -5.02 1.22
N ASN A 47 -7.85 -5.61 2.42
CA ASN A 47 -8.91 -5.36 3.39
C ASN A 47 -8.98 -3.88 3.85
N ARG A 48 -7.85 -3.14 3.80
CA ARG A 48 -7.79 -1.72 4.19
C ARG A 48 -7.53 -0.79 3.02
N PHE A 49 -7.64 -1.30 1.79
CA PHE A 49 -7.14 -0.63 0.60
C PHE A 49 -7.69 0.78 0.39
N PRO A 50 -9.01 1.04 0.50
CA PRO A 50 -9.53 2.40 0.32
C PRO A 50 -8.94 3.40 1.32
N LYS A 51 -8.71 2.98 2.57
CA LYS A 51 -8.15 3.84 3.63
C LYS A 51 -6.68 4.15 3.38
N ILE A 52 -5.92 3.17 2.91
CA ILE A 52 -4.51 3.33 2.54
C ILE A 52 -4.37 4.30 1.37
N VAL A 53 -5.18 4.11 0.33
CA VAL A 53 -5.17 4.99 -0.84
C VAL A 53 -5.52 6.42 -0.44
N ALA A 54 -6.52 6.62 0.42
CA ALA A 54 -6.86 7.95 0.93
C ALA A 54 -5.70 8.60 1.71
N ALA A 55 -5.07 7.85 2.61
CA ALA A 55 -3.97 8.32 3.46
C ALA A 55 -2.71 8.67 2.66
N VAL A 56 -2.39 7.89 1.62
CA VAL A 56 -1.23 8.16 0.75
C VAL A 56 -1.55 9.26 -0.25
N SER A 57 -2.79 9.33 -0.77
CA SER A 57 -3.17 10.32 -1.78
C SER A 57 -3.20 11.77 -1.26
N ARG A 58 -3.38 11.97 0.05
CA ARG A 58 -3.30 13.32 0.65
C ARG A 58 -1.87 13.85 0.80
N VAL A 59 -0.86 12.99 0.62
CA VAL A 59 0.56 13.36 0.74
C VAL A 59 1.16 13.57 -0.64
N GLU A 60 1.79 14.72 -0.81
CA GLU A 60 2.63 15.05 -1.95
C GLU A 60 3.99 15.49 -1.39
N SER A 61 4.94 14.56 -1.33
CA SER A 61 6.25 14.78 -0.73
C SER A 61 7.29 13.91 -1.41
N GLU A 62 8.53 14.40 -1.44
CA GLU A 62 9.68 13.60 -1.86
C GLU A 62 10.23 12.72 -0.73
N LYS A 63 9.63 12.76 0.48
CA LYS A 63 10.10 12.03 1.67
C LYS A 63 9.17 10.87 2.00
N LEU A 64 9.72 9.67 2.13
CA LEU A 64 8.96 8.48 2.50
C LEU A 64 8.35 8.61 3.91
N GLU A 65 9.03 9.34 4.80
CA GLU A 65 8.63 9.57 6.19
C GLU A 65 7.28 10.29 6.29
N ASP A 66 6.96 11.16 5.33
CA ASP A 66 5.69 11.89 5.32
C ASP A 66 4.52 10.94 5.00
N TYR A 67 4.75 9.98 4.10
CA TYR A 67 3.80 8.89 3.83
C TYR A 67 3.65 7.95 5.04
N VAL A 68 4.74 7.64 5.74
CA VAL A 68 4.70 6.84 6.97
C VAL A 68 3.86 7.54 8.04
N ALA A 69 4.07 8.84 8.24
CA ALA A 69 3.29 9.63 9.20
C ALA A 69 1.80 9.59 8.86
N ALA A 70 1.45 9.80 7.59
CA ALA A 70 0.07 9.81 7.15
C ALA A 70 -0.63 8.45 7.33
N ILE A 71 0.07 7.34 7.08
CA ILE A 71 -0.46 5.99 7.31
C ILE A 71 -0.63 5.69 8.79
N ARG A 72 0.27 6.17 9.64
CA ARG A 72 0.18 5.95 11.09
C ARG A 72 -1.04 6.64 11.69
N GLU A 73 -1.28 7.88 11.27
CA GLU A 73 -2.44 8.66 11.67
C GLU A 73 -3.73 8.03 11.13
N ASP A 74 -3.86 7.87 9.81
CA ASP A 74 -5.16 7.51 9.23
C ASP A 74 -5.43 6.01 9.28
N VAL A 75 -4.44 5.17 8.98
CA VAL A 75 -4.66 3.73 8.81
C VAL A 75 -4.44 2.99 10.12
N CYS A 76 -3.37 3.33 10.83
CA CYS A 76 -2.94 2.54 11.99
C CYS A 76 -3.77 2.82 13.24
N GLU A 77 -4.35 4.01 13.41
CA GLU A 77 -5.28 4.32 14.51
C GLU A 77 -6.48 3.36 14.56
N GLY A 78 -6.97 2.92 13.39
CA GLY A 78 -8.05 1.93 13.28
C GLY A 78 -7.58 0.49 13.07
N CYS A 79 -6.29 0.20 13.23
CA CYS A 79 -5.75 -1.13 13.02
C CYS A 79 -5.85 -1.97 14.29
N ALA A 80 -6.40 -3.18 14.18
CA ALA A 80 -6.54 -4.11 15.32
C ALA A 80 -5.20 -4.51 15.96
N ASN A 81 -4.08 -4.29 15.27
CA ASN A 81 -2.74 -4.56 15.79
C ASN A 81 -2.13 -3.37 16.56
N GLN A 82 -2.73 -2.18 16.49
CA GLN A 82 -2.25 -1.01 17.20
C GLN A 82 -2.91 -0.92 18.58
N MET A 83 -2.08 -0.85 19.62
CA MET A 83 -2.51 -0.61 20.99
C MET A 83 -2.80 0.88 21.22
N LEU A 84 -3.50 1.19 22.31
CA LEU A 84 -3.91 2.56 22.65
C LEU A 84 -2.74 3.53 22.87
N ASP A 85 -1.57 3.01 23.22
CA ASP A 85 -0.31 3.75 23.37
C ASP A 85 0.45 3.96 22.05
N GLY A 86 -0.12 3.49 20.93
CA GLY A 86 0.49 3.56 19.60
C GLY A 86 1.49 2.43 19.32
N TYR A 87 1.75 1.52 20.26
CA TYR A 87 2.60 0.37 20.01
C TYR A 87 1.92 -0.62 19.04
N CYS A 88 2.73 -1.25 18.18
CA CYS A 88 2.26 -2.28 17.26
C CYS A 88 3.35 -3.34 17.09
N ARG A 89 3.10 -4.51 17.67
CA ARG A 89 4.01 -5.66 17.62
C ARG A 89 4.33 -6.10 16.20
N VAL A 90 3.35 -6.04 15.30
CA VAL A 90 3.52 -6.44 13.90
C VAL A 90 4.48 -5.50 13.16
N ARG A 91 4.55 -4.22 13.54
CA ARG A 91 5.55 -3.27 13.01
C ARG A 91 6.93 -3.54 13.59
N GLU A 92 7.03 -3.75 14.90
CA GLU A 92 8.31 -4.09 15.56
C GLU A 92 8.95 -5.34 14.93
N GLU A 93 8.15 -6.35 14.63
CA GLU A 93 8.61 -7.60 14.01
C GLU A 93 8.79 -7.51 12.49
N VAL A 94 8.62 -6.32 11.88
CA VAL A 94 8.76 -6.07 10.42
C VAL A 94 7.82 -6.97 9.58
N ARG A 95 6.67 -7.33 10.15
CA ARG A 95 5.62 -8.15 9.52
C ARG A 95 4.47 -7.33 8.95
N CYS A 96 4.46 -6.02 9.19
CA CYS A 96 3.40 -5.15 8.67
C CYS A 96 3.50 -5.02 7.15
N VAL A 97 2.44 -5.40 6.44
CA VAL A 97 2.38 -5.31 4.98
C VAL A 97 2.56 -3.87 4.47
N LEU A 98 2.07 -2.88 5.23
CA LEU A 98 2.21 -1.47 4.88
C LEU A 98 3.66 -1.02 5.01
N ASP A 99 4.31 -1.26 6.15
CA ASP A 99 5.72 -0.90 6.33
C ASP A 99 6.61 -1.63 5.32
N ARG A 100 6.33 -2.93 5.08
CA ARG A 100 7.16 -3.78 4.20
C ARG A 100 7.07 -3.39 2.73
N TYR A 101 5.91 -2.95 2.26
CA TYR A 101 5.66 -2.66 0.85
C TYR A 101 5.34 -1.19 0.57
N LEU A 102 5.60 -0.28 1.52
CA LEU A 102 5.23 1.12 1.42
C LEU A 102 5.75 1.76 0.13
N VAL A 103 7.01 1.52 -0.21
CA VAL A 103 7.63 2.07 -1.42
C VAL A 103 6.87 1.62 -2.67
N LEU A 104 6.50 0.34 -2.76
CA LEU A 104 5.73 -0.19 -3.90
C LEU A 104 4.33 0.42 -3.96
N ILE A 105 3.69 0.64 -2.81
CA ILE A 105 2.36 1.25 -2.69
C ILE A 105 2.40 2.71 -3.17
N VAL A 106 3.37 3.49 -2.69
CA VAL A 106 3.51 4.90 -3.07
C VAL A 106 3.85 5.00 -4.56
N SER A 107 4.85 4.25 -5.05
CA SER A 107 5.21 4.29 -6.48
C SER A 107 4.06 3.91 -7.41
N ALA A 108 3.23 2.93 -7.02
CA ALA A 108 2.03 2.56 -7.75
C ALA A 108 1.00 3.69 -7.81
N LEU A 109 0.77 4.36 -6.68
CA LEU A 109 -0.17 5.47 -6.58
C LEU A 109 0.25 6.65 -7.42
N GLU A 110 1.52 6.99 -7.38
CA GLU A 110 2.08 8.07 -8.18
C GLU A 110 2.00 7.79 -9.67
N GLU A 111 2.27 6.56 -10.10
CA GLU A 111 2.13 6.15 -11.50
C GLU A 111 0.71 6.32 -12.02
N VAL A 112 -0.30 5.97 -11.21
CA VAL A 112 -1.71 6.20 -11.54
C VAL A 112 -2.05 7.70 -11.57
N ARG A 113 -1.39 8.52 -10.73
CA ARG A 113 -1.58 9.98 -10.68
C ARG A 113 -0.78 10.75 -11.74
N GLY A 114 0.20 10.13 -12.36
CA GLY A 114 1.18 10.79 -13.23
C GLY A 114 2.21 11.65 -12.48
N THR A 115 2.37 11.46 -11.17
CA THR A 115 3.43 12.09 -10.36
C THR A 115 4.63 11.15 -10.25
N ARG A 116 5.83 11.64 -9.89
CA ARG A 116 7.04 10.81 -9.78
C ARG A 116 7.89 11.23 -8.59
N LEU A 117 8.06 10.35 -7.61
CA LEU A 117 9.12 10.46 -6.60
C LEU A 117 10.48 10.49 -7.30
N GLN A 118 11.25 11.55 -7.08
CA GLN A 118 12.67 11.57 -7.39
C GLN A 118 13.43 10.75 -6.34
N HIS A 119 13.28 9.43 -6.37
CA HIS A 119 14.11 8.54 -5.59
C HIS A 119 15.05 7.77 -6.51
N GLY A 120 16.33 8.12 -6.45
CA GLY A 120 17.40 7.41 -7.14
C GLY A 120 17.52 5.98 -6.62
N MET A 121 17.06 5.01 -7.41
CA MET A 121 17.85 3.83 -7.74
C MET A 121 17.30 3.11 -8.98
N VAL A 122 18.21 2.92 -9.92
CA VAL A 122 18.11 2.19 -11.18
C VAL A 122 17.88 0.70 -10.91
N LEU A 123 16.93 0.08 -11.61
CA LEU A 123 17.06 -1.31 -12.03
C LEU A 123 16.75 -1.40 -13.53
N GLY A 124 17.78 -1.83 -14.26
CA GLY A 124 17.93 -1.69 -15.69
C GLY A 124 16.93 -2.44 -16.55
N ARG A 125 16.73 -1.86 -17.73
CA ARG A 125 16.23 -2.49 -18.95
C ARG A 125 17.37 -3.26 -19.63
N PRO A 126 17.09 -4.37 -20.31
CA PRO A 126 17.42 -4.52 -21.73
C PRO A 126 16.46 -3.68 -22.59
#